data_AF-A0AB39M9D8-F1
#
_entry.id   AF-A0AB39M9D8-F1
#
_cell.length_a   1.000
_cell.length_b   1.000
_cell.length_c   1.000
_cell.angle_alpha   90.00
_cell.angle_beta   90.00
_cell.angle_gamma   90.00
#
_symmetry.space_group_name_H-M   'P 1'
#
loop_
_entity.id
_entity.type
_entity.pdbx_description
1 polymer ?
#
loop_
_entity_poly.entity_id
_entity_poly.type
_entity_poly.pdbx_seq_one_letter_code
_entity_poly.pdbx_strand_id
1 'polypeptide(L)'
;MALTIFDTDPNAKPKPKPTFSDDTVGRFHSGRQVDGQPEALSEWRITTGDPVVAKSVAQLFGGEPIETDSTGENFIDVFTDRATVPIVLDGPESIHADMKLWNRNKLVHHCDGSVFLSPDERKGQPCHCPELFAERKAAAKDFMGPAPSITVTFRLADDPELGKFKFQSSSWVMASVLHEYDNDLSAVDGPALAELALELVEFTIKKGKNKGLNVSYYKPVINVLKSYNDAIADER
;
A
#
# COMPACT_ATOMS: atom_id res chain seq x y z
N MET A 1 -11.67 1.60 -40.58
CA MET A 1 -10.27 1.69 -41.07
C MET A 1 -9.35 1.65 -39.85
N ALA A 2 -8.44 0.69 -39.79
CA ALA A 2 -7.50 0.56 -38.67
C ALA A 2 -6.29 1.49 -38.89
N LEU A 3 -5.76 2.05 -37.82
CA LEU A 3 -4.55 2.89 -37.84
C LEU A 3 -3.33 2.05 -38.21
N THR A 4 -2.62 2.44 -39.28
CA THR A 4 -1.41 1.77 -39.81
C THR A 4 -0.11 2.35 -39.22
N ILE A 5 -0.20 3.06 -38.09
CA ILE A 5 0.91 3.82 -37.48
C ILE A 5 2.11 2.96 -37.08
N PHE A 6 1.92 1.64 -36.94
CA PHE A 6 2.98 0.68 -36.60
C PHE A 6 3.60 0.00 -37.81
N ASP A 7 3.14 0.31 -39.03
CA ASP A 7 3.73 -0.21 -40.27
C ASP A 7 4.97 0.61 -40.66
N THR A 8 5.03 1.88 -40.25
CA THR A 8 6.19 2.77 -40.45
C THR A 8 7.14 2.83 -39.26
N ASP A 9 6.70 2.38 -38.08
CA ASP A 9 7.53 2.23 -36.88
C ASP A 9 7.16 0.92 -36.15
N PRO A 10 7.64 -0.23 -36.66
CA PRO A 10 7.31 -1.53 -36.11
C PRO A 10 7.87 -1.76 -34.69
N ASN A 11 8.86 -0.97 -34.26
CA ASN A 11 9.46 -1.05 -32.93
C ASN A 11 8.66 -0.29 -31.86
N ALA A 12 7.80 0.66 -32.27
CA ALA A 12 6.88 1.37 -31.39
C ALA A 12 5.59 0.59 -31.07
N LYS A 13 5.44 -0.64 -31.59
CA LYS A 13 4.32 -1.52 -31.22
C LYS A 13 4.28 -1.67 -29.69
N PRO A 14 3.10 -1.56 -29.05
CA PRO A 14 2.96 -1.76 -27.62
C PRO A 14 3.55 -3.10 -27.25
N LYS A 15 4.59 -3.09 -26.41
CA LYS A 15 5.17 -4.34 -25.91
C LYS A 15 4.10 -5.05 -25.08
N PRO A 16 3.97 -6.39 -25.20
CA PRO A 16 3.07 -7.14 -24.34
C PRO A 16 3.44 -6.83 -22.89
N LYS A 17 2.44 -6.43 -22.09
CA LYS A 17 2.65 -6.21 -20.67
C LYS A 17 3.12 -7.54 -20.07
N PRO A 18 4.22 -7.56 -19.31
CA PRO A 18 4.57 -8.76 -18.54
C PRO A 18 3.36 -9.14 -17.68
N THR A 19 3.16 -10.45 -17.49
CA THR A 19 2.00 -11.01 -16.78
C THR A 19 2.11 -10.96 -15.27
N PHE A 20 3.29 -10.63 -14.74
CA PHE A 20 3.50 -10.18 -13.36
C PHE A 20 4.63 -9.15 -13.36
N SER A 21 4.29 -7.88 -13.14
CA SER A 21 5.28 -6.80 -13.01
C SER A 21 5.89 -6.67 -11.61
N ASP A 22 5.34 -7.40 -10.64
CA ASP A 22 5.64 -7.33 -9.19
C ASP A 22 5.85 -8.78 -8.68
N ASP A 23 6.88 -9.05 -7.88
CA ASP A 23 7.17 -10.36 -7.25
C ASP A 23 6.16 -10.73 -6.12
N THR A 24 4.93 -10.22 -6.23
CA THR A 24 3.89 -10.36 -5.21
C THR A 24 2.72 -11.17 -5.73
N VAL A 25 2.21 -12.06 -4.89
CA VAL A 25 1.07 -12.95 -5.21
C VAL A 25 -0.29 -12.28 -5.00
N GLY A 26 -0.34 -11.14 -4.33
CA GLY A 26 -1.59 -10.42 -4.09
C GLY A 26 -1.37 -9.06 -3.43
N ARG A 27 -2.44 -8.28 -3.38
CA ARG A 27 -2.43 -6.92 -2.81
C ARG A 27 -3.55 -6.72 -1.81
N PHE A 28 -3.22 -6.11 -0.68
CA PHE A 28 -4.18 -5.71 0.33
C PHE A 28 -4.68 -4.28 0.04
N HIS A 29 -5.95 -4.04 0.31
CA HIS A 29 -6.62 -2.76 0.11
C HIS A 29 -7.48 -2.43 1.33
N SER A 30 -7.30 -1.22 1.86
CA SER A 30 -8.10 -0.68 2.98
C SER A 30 -9.35 0.08 2.51
N GLY A 31 -9.66 0.02 1.22
CA GLY A 31 -10.72 0.78 0.59
C GLY A 31 -11.04 0.26 -0.81
N ARG A 32 -12.17 0.70 -1.36
CA ARG A 32 -12.54 0.44 -2.76
C ARG A 32 -13.18 1.68 -3.39
N GLN A 33 -13.45 1.60 -4.69
CA GLN A 33 -14.29 2.57 -5.37
C GLN A 33 -15.65 1.94 -5.66
N VAL A 34 -16.72 2.61 -5.26
CA VAL A 34 -18.11 2.26 -5.60
C VAL A 34 -18.71 3.46 -6.31
N ASP A 35 -19.14 3.28 -7.55
CA ASP A 35 -19.70 4.35 -8.39
C ASP A 35 -18.80 5.61 -8.48
N GLY A 36 -17.48 5.40 -8.53
CA GLY A 36 -16.48 6.47 -8.58
C GLY A 36 -16.26 7.21 -7.26
N GLN A 37 -16.93 6.80 -6.18
CA GLN A 37 -16.72 7.33 -4.83
C GLN A 37 -15.78 6.40 -4.05
N PRO A 38 -14.79 6.95 -3.32
CA PRO A 38 -13.98 6.15 -2.41
C PRO A 38 -14.82 5.69 -1.22
N GLU A 39 -14.81 4.39 -0.96
CA GLU A 39 -15.40 3.76 0.21
C GLU A 39 -14.27 3.17 1.07
N ALA A 40 -14.22 3.57 2.34
CA ALA A 40 -13.33 2.94 3.32
C ALA A 40 -13.93 1.61 3.75
N LEU A 41 -13.08 0.59 3.88
CA LEU A 41 -13.50 -0.73 4.34
C LEU A 41 -13.19 -0.91 5.82
N SER A 42 -14.06 -1.63 6.54
CA SER A 42 -13.82 -2.11 7.90
C SER A 42 -12.93 -3.36 7.92
N GLU A 43 -13.00 -4.17 6.86
CA GLU A 43 -12.24 -5.39 6.66
C GLU A 43 -11.32 -5.31 5.43
N TRP A 44 -10.31 -6.17 5.37
CA TRP A 44 -9.39 -6.19 4.25
C TRP A 44 -10.05 -6.72 2.97
N ARG A 45 -9.85 -6.00 1.86
CA ARG A 45 -10.03 -6.54 0.52
C ARG A 45 -8.67 -6.96 -0.01
N ILE A 46 -8.57 -8.17 -0.54
CA ILE A 46 -7.35 -8.71 -1.14
C ILE A 46 -7.60 -8.98 -2.62
N THR A 47 -6.72 -8.51 -3.49
CA THR A 47 -6.78 -8.77 -4.93
C THR A 47 -5.64 -9.68 -5.36
N THR A 48 -5.90 -10.67 -6.20
CA THR A 48 -4.89 -11.54 -6.81
C THR A 48 -5.28 -11.96 -8.23
N GLY A 49 -4.32 -12.43 -9.03
CA GLY A 49 -4.56 -13.09 -10.31
C GLY A 49 -4.55 -14.63 -10.22
N ASP A 50 -4.21 -15.18 -9.05
CA ASP A 50 -4.06 -16.62 -8.84
C ASP A 50 -5.26 -17.19 -8.04
N PRO A 51 -6.08 -18.07 -8.65
CA PRO A 51 -7.21 -18.71 -7.96
C PRO A 51 -6.82 -19.52 -6.73
N VAL A 52 -5.60 -20.09 -6.68
CA VAL A 52 -5.09 -20.82 -5.52
C VAL A 52 -4.88 -19.85 -4.36
N VAL A 53 -4.23 -18.71 -4.63
CA VAL A 53 -4.01 -17.66 -3.63
C VAL A 53 -5.35 -17.11 -3.12
N ALA A 54 -6.30 -16.83 -4.02
CA ALA A 54 -7.62 -16.34 -3.63
C ALA A 54 -8.35 -17.30 -2.71
N LYS A 55 -8.33 -18.60 -3.02
CA LYS A 55 -8.95 -19.64 -2.22
C LYS A 55 -8.28 -19.80 -0.85
N SER A 56 -6.95 -19.80 -0.80
CA SER A 56 -6.20 -19.89 0.47
C SER A 56 -6.50 -18.70 1.37
N VAL A 57 -6.48 -17.48 0.82
CA VAL A 57 -6.83 -16.26 1.56
C VAL A 57 -8.26 -16.33 2.09
N ALA A 58 -9.24 -16.75 1.28
CA ALA A 58 -10.62 -16.91 1.72
C ALA A 58 -10.75 -17.97 2.84
N GLN A 59 -9.97 -19.05 2.78
CA GLN A 59 -9.96 -20.08 3.82
C GLN A 59 -9.37 -19.57 5.14
N LEU A 60 -8.32 -18.73 5.08
CA LEU A 60 -7.66 -18.19 6.27
C LEU A 60 -8.49 -17.07 6.93
N PHE A 61 -9.04 -16.16 6.13
CA PHE A 61 -9.60 -14.89 6.62
C PHE A 61 -11.11 -14.73 6.35
N GLY A 62 -11.77 -15.75 5.81
CA GLY A 62 -13.18 -15.67 5.43
C GLY A 62 -13.42 -14.94 4.11
N GLY A 63 -14.69 -14.79 3.76
CA GLY A 63 -15.12 -14.23 2.47
C GLY A 63 -15.18 -15.23 1.32
N GLU A 64 -15.47 -14.70 0.13
CA GLU A 64 -15.57 -15.47 -1.12
C GLU A 64 -14.72 -14.82 -2.22
N PRO A 65 -13.98 -15.62 -3.03
CA PRO A 65 -13.33 -15.14 -4.24
C PRO A 65 -14.36 -14.73 -5.31
N ILE A 66 -14.21 -13.51 -5.83
CA ILE A 66 -15.08 -12.93 -6.86
C ILE A 66 -14.20 -12.48 -8.02
N GLU A 67 -14.38 -13.08 -9.19
CA GLU A 67 -13.76 -12.58 -10.42
C GLU A 67 -14.41 -11.25 -10.84
N THR A 68 -13.58 -10.32 -11.28
CA THR A 68 -13.98 -8.99 -11.75
C THR A 68 -13.75 -8.88 -13.26
N ASP A 69 -14.42 -7.92 -13.90
CA ASP A 69 -14.21 -7.59 -15.33
C ASP A 69 -12.85 -6.89 -15.58
N SER A 70 -11.96 -6.85 -14.59
CA SER A 70 -10.64 -6.24 -14.69
C SER A 70 -9.78 -6.99 -15.72
N THR A 71 -9.16 -6.23 -16.62
CA THR A 71 -8.14 -6.76 -17.55
C THR A 71 -6.73 -6.70 -16.98
N GLY A 72 -6.60 -6.35 -15.69
CA GLY A 72 -5.32 -6.27 -14.99
C GLY A 72 -4.85 -7.63 -14.43
N GLU A 73 -3.61 -7.66 -13.93
CA GLU A 73 -2.98 -8.87 -13.36
C GLU A 73 -3.72 -9.39 -12.11
N ASN A 74 -4.39 -8.51 -11.35
CA ASN A 74 -5.17 -8.89 -10.18
C ASN A 74 -6.67 -8.70 -10.48
N PHE A 75 -7.31 -9.76 -10.95
CA PHE A 75 -8.72 -9.74 -11.38
C PHE A 75 -9.65 -10.49 -10.42
N ILE A 76 -9.12 -11.16 -9.39
CA ILE A 76 -9.90 -11.86 -8.36
C ILE A 76 -9.88 -11.03 -7.08
N ASP A 77 -11.06 -10.66 -6.60
CA ASP A 77 -11.29 -9.99 -5.31
C ASP A 77 -11.66 -11.00 -4.23
N VAL A 78 -11.08 -10.85 -3.04
CA VAL A 78 -11.51 -11.54 -1.82
C VAL A 78 -11.80 -10.48 -0.76
N PHE A 79 -13.08 -10.33 -0.41
CA PHE A 79 -13.51 -9.49 0.70
C PHE A 79 -13.49 -10.33 1.98
N THR A 80 -12.48 -10.13 2.81
CA THR A 80 -12.29 -10.93 4.03
C THR A 80 -13.25 -10.52 5.15
N ASP A 81 -13.37 -11.35 6.17
CA ASP A 81 -14.12 -11.04 7.40
C ASP A 81 -13.19 -10.49 8.51
N ARG A 82 -11.96 -10.08 8.15
CA ARG A 82 -10.90 -9.71 9.09
C ARG A 82 -10.49 -8.25 8.91
N ALA A 83 -10.57 -7.48 9.99
CA ALA A 83 -9.95 -6.16 10.09
C ALA A 83 -8.46 -6.24 10.42
N THR A 84 -8.00 -7.35 11.03
CA THR A 84 -6.62 -7.57 11.44
C THR A 84 -6.12 -8.89 10.87
N VAL A 85 -4.93 -8.86 10.27
CA VAL A 85 -4.27 -10.03 9.68
C VAL A 85 -2.85 -10.16 10.25
N PRO A 86 -2.44 -11.35 10.72
CA PRO A 86 -1.08 -11.58 11.17
C PRO A 86 -0.15 -11.71 9.96
N ILE A 87 0.94 -10.96 9.98
CA ILE A 87 1.90 -10.84 8.89
C ILE A 87 3.33 -11.04 9.38
N VAL A 88 4.21 -11.42 8.47
CA VAL A 88 5.65 -11.52 8.70
C VAL A 88 6.33 -10.45 7.85
N LEU A 89 7.10 -9.58 8.51
CA LEU A 89 7.96 -8.58 7.88
C LEU A 89 9.40 -9.09 7.95
N ASP A 90 10.11 -9.10 6.83
CA ASP A 90 11.47 -9.66 6.75
C ASP A 90 12.53 -8.74 7.44
N GLY A 91 12.16 -7.49 7.73
CA GLY A 91 13.01 -6.47 8.32
C GLY A 91 12.51 -5.04 8.01
N PRO A 92 13.23 -3.99 8.42
CA PRO A 92 12.86 -2.59 8.16
C PRO A 92 12.64 -2.28 6.68
N GLU A 93 13.38 -2.92 5.78
CA GLU A 93 13.26 -2.77 4.32
C GLU A 93 11.91 -3.27 3.75
N SER A 94 11.15 -4.03 4.54
CA SER A 94 9.79 -4.44 4.19
C SER A 94 8.83 -3.26 4.09
N ILE A 95 9.16 -2.12 4.72
CA ILE A 95 8.41 -0.87 4.64
C ILE A 95 9.23 0.15 3.86
N HIS A 96 8.84 0.38 2.60
CA HIS A 96 9.44 1.42 1.77
C HIS A 96 8.53 2.65 1.73
N ALA A 97 9.09 3.83 2.00
CA ALA A 97 8.35 5.08 1.94
C ALA A 97 9.11 6.12 1.11
N ASP A 98 8.38 6.74 0.19
CA ASP A 98 8.84 7.89 -0.59
C ASP A 98 7.68 8.89 -0.75
N MET A 99 7.94 9.99 -1.46
CA MET A 99 6.96 11.00 -1.81
C MET A 99 6.82 11.11 -3.32
N LYS A 100 5.59 10.96 -3.84
CA LYS A 100 5.29 10.98 -5.27
C LYS A 100 4.20 11.99 -5.62
N LEU A 101 4.42 12.75 -6.69
CA LEU A 101 3.39 13.53 -7.37
C LEU A 101 3.14 12.92 -8.74
N TRP A 102 1.94 12.38 -8.94
CA TRP A 102 1.47 11.90 -10.23
C TRP A 102 0.58 12.96 -10.87
N ASN A 103 0.88 13.30 -12.12
CA ASN A 103 -0.05 14.03 -12.96
C ASN A 103 -0.53 13.07 -14.05
N ARG A 104 -1.77 12.61 -13.92
CA ARG A 104 -2.30 11.48 -14.70
C ARG A 104 -1.35 10.29 -14.56
N ASN A 105 -0.78 9.81 -15.66
CA ASN A 105 0.12 8.65 -15.67
C ASN A 105 1.62 9.03 -15.67
N LYS A 106 1.94 10.32 -15.49
CA LYS A 106 3.33 10.80 -15.46
C LYS A 106 3.76 11.09 -14.03
N LEU A 107 4.85 10.48 -13.59
CA LEU A 107 5.53 10.82 -12.35
C LEU A 107 6.23 12.17 -12.54
N VAL A 108 5.71 13.21 -11.87
CA VAL A 108 6.22 14.59 -11.99
C VAL A 108 7.24 14.90 -10.90
N HIS A 109 7.09 14.30 -9.73
CA HIS A 109 7.97 14.49 -8.59
C HIS A 109 8.15 13.17 -7.85
N HIS A 110 9.39 12.81 -7.54
CA HIS A 110 9.72 11.64 -6.73
C HIS A 110 10.90 11.97 -5.81
N CYS A 111 10.68 12.00 -4.51
CA CYS A 111 11.67 12.38 -3.51
C CYS A 111 11.48 11.60 -2.20
N ASP A 112 12.44 11.67 -1.30
CA ASP A 112 12.32 11.18 0.08
C ASP A 112 11.85 12.29 1.06
N GLY A 113 11.45 13.43 0.51
CA GLY A 113 11.11 14.64 1.24
C GLY A 113 12.28 15.61 1.43
N SER A 114 13.52 15.20 1.14
CA SER A 114 14.72 16.04 1.18
C SER A 114 15.35 16.20 -0.21
N VAL A 115 15.59 15.08 -0.90
CA VAL A 115 16.22 15.04 -2.23
C VAL A 115 15.39 14.27 -3.25
N PHE A 116 15.59 14.55 -4.53
CA PHE A 116 15.00 13.76 -5.60
C PHE A 116 15.55 12.33 -5.60
N LEU A 117 14.65 11.36 -5.74
CA LEU A 117 14.98 9.94 -5.94
C LEU A 117 14.95 9.57 -7.43
N SER A 118 14.14 10.30 -8.22
CA SER A 118 14.11 10.21 -9.68
C SER A 118 13.56 11.53 -10.27
N PRO A 119 13.75 11.81 -11.57
CA PRO A 119 14.52 11.02 -12.55
C PRO A 119 16.03 11.07 -12.29
N ASP A 120 16.80 10.20 -12.94
CA ASP A 120 18.24 10.00 -12.66
C ASP A 120 19.06 11.29 -12.78
N GLU A 121 18.69 12.19 -13.70
CA GLU A 121 19.37 13.48 -13.91
C GLU A 121 19.25 14.43 -12.71
N ARG A 122 18.24 14.21 -11.86
CA ARG A 122 17.97 15.04 -10.67
C ARG A 122 18.27 14.31 -9.37
N LYS A 123 18.56 13.01 -9.42
CA LYS A 123 18.74 12.19 -8.22
C LYS A 123 19.80 12.78 -7.28
N GLY A 124 19.47 12.90 -6.00
CA GLY A 124 20.33 13.51 -4.97
C GLY A 124 20.29 15.04 -4.91
N GLN A 125 19.67 15.74 -5.87
CA GLN A 125 19.48 17.19 -5.79
C GLN A 125 18.35 17.54 -4.80
N PRO A 126 18.35 18.72 -4.16
CA PRO A 126 17.29 19.16 -3.27
C PRO A 126 15.91 19.10 -3.95
N CYS A 127 14.92 18.52 -3.25
CA CYS A 127 13.58 18.34 -3.81
C CYS A 127 12.73 19.62 -3.82
N HIS A 128 13.09 20.61 -3.00
CA HIS A 128 12.33 21.85 -2.78
C HIS A 128 10.89 21.63 -2.28
N CYS A 129 10.59 20.49 -1.65
CA CYS A 129 9.36 20.34 -0.90
C CYS A 129 9.36 21.28 0.32
N PRO A 130 8.19 21.79 0.75
CA PRO A 130 8.09 22.61 1.95
C PRO A 130 8.71 21.94 3.17
N GLU A 131 9.38 22.68 4.06
CA GLU A 131 10.00 22.08 5.25
C GLU A 131 8.94 21.59 6.24
N LEU A 132 7.87 22.35 6.42
CA LEU A 132 6.84 22.05 7.41
C LEU A 132 5.88 20.95 6.94
N PHE A 133 5.63 19.98 7.81
CA PHE A 133 4.71 18.86 7.55
C PHE A 133 3.30 19.32 7.14
N ALA A 134 2.77 20.36 7.80
CA ALA A 134 1.46 20.92 7.48
C ALA A 134 1.40 21.53 6.06
N GLU A 135 2.49 22.17 5.61
CA GLU A 135 2.59 22.76 4.28
C GLU A 135 2.73 21.70 3.20
N ARG A 136 3.47 20.61 3.47
CA ARG A 136 3.53 19.44 2.57
C ARG A 136 2.15 18.85 2.35
N LYS A 137 1.39 18.65 3.44
CA LYS A 137 0.03 18.12 3.38
C LYS A 137 -0.91 19.04 2.60
N ALA A 138 -0.79 20.36 2.78
CA ALA A 138 -1.58 21.34 2.03
C ALA A 138 -1.23 21.32 0.54
N ALA A 139 0.06 21.36 0.18
CA ALA A 139 0.51 21.33 -1.20
C ALA A 139 0.07 20.04 -1.93
N ALA A 140 0.14 18.88 -1.26
CA ALA A 140 -0.34 17.63 -1.84
C ALA A 140 -1.86 17.60 -2.02
N LYS A 141 -2.62 18.14 -1.06
CA LYS A 141 -4.08 18.26 -1.16
C LYS A 141 -4.51 19.11 -2.36
N ASP A 142 -3.73 20.14 -2.67
CA ASP A 142 -3.97 21.03 -3.81
C ASP A 142 -3.31 20.52 -5.10
N PHE A 143 -2.79 19.28 -5.10
CA PHE A 143 -2.10 18.66 -6.25
C PHE A 143 -0.84 19.41 -6.74
N MET A 144 -0.25 20.24 -5.88
CA MET A 144 0.95 21.04 -6.17
C MET A 144 2.23 20.44 -5.58
N GLY A 145 2.12 19.48 -4.65
CA GLY A 145 3.24 18.81 -4.01
C GLY A 145 3.08 17.29 -4.00
N PRO A 146 4.16 16.54 -3.77
CA PRO A 146 4.08 15.08 -3.69
C PRO A 146 3.36 14.64 -2.41
N ALA A 147 2.66 13.51 -2.50
CA ALA A 147 2.05 12.83 -1.36
C ALA A 147 2.90 11.62 -0.96
N PRO A 148 2.78 11.13 0.30
CA PRO A 148 3.42 9.88 0.70
C PRO A 148 3.01 8.73 -0.22
N SER A 149 3.94 7.85 -0.54
CA SER A 149 3.71 6.56 -1.17
C SER A 149 4.47 5.53 -0.36
N ILE A 150 3.74 4.86 0.51
CA ILE A 150 4.23 3.85 1.44
C ILE A 150 3.86 2.49 0.86
N THR A 151 4.84 1.62 0.74
CA THR A 151 4.69 0.24 0.29
C THR A 151 5.16 -0.68 1.39
N VAL A 152 4.30 -1.59 1.81
CA VAL A 152 4.59 -2.62 2.79
C VAL A 152 4.56 -3.95 2.07
N THR A 153 5.66 -4.70 2.13
CA THR A 153 5.78 -6.04 1.54
C THR A 153 5.92 -7.04 2.66
N PHE A 154 5.11 -8.09 2.67
CA PHE A 154 5.03 -9.03 3.79
C PHE A 154 4.60 -10.41 3.33
N ARG A 155 4.73 -11.41 4.21
CA ARG A 155 4.09 -12.73 4.05
C ARG A 155 2.96 -12.87 5.06
N LEU A 156 2.01 -13.76 4.81
CA LEU A 156 0.99 -14.10 5.81
C LEU A 156 1.62 -14.99 6.88
N ALA A 157 1.37 -14.72 8.16
CA ALA A 157 1.93 -15.54 9.22
C ALA A 157 1.33 -16.96 9.23
N ASP A 158 0.03 -17.08 8.91
CA ASP A 158 -0.70 -18.35 8.90
C ASP A 158 -0.35 -19.25 7.70
N ASP A 159 0.19 -18.67 6.62
CA ASP A 159 0.70 -19.40 5.45
C ASP A 159 1.83 -18.60 4.75
N PRO A 160 3.07 -18.65 5.28
CA PRO A 160 4.19 -17.88 4.73
C PRO A 160 4.61 -18.32 3.33
N GLU A 161 4.32 -19.58 2.97
CA GLU A 161 4.69 -20.18 1.68
C GLU A 161 3.74 -19.77 0.54
N LEU A 162 2.60 -19.17 0.87
CA LEU A 162 1.67 -18.63 -0.12
C LEU A 162 2.29 -17.54 -1.00
N GLY A 163 3.32 -16.86 -0.48
CA GLY A 163 4.11 -15.86 -1.19
C GLY A 163 4.05 -14.47 -0.56
N LYS A 164 4.66 -13.49 -1.25
CA LYS A 164 4.73 -12.11 -0.77
C LYS A 164 3.49 -11.31 -1.19
N PHE A 165 2.89 -10.63 -0.24
CA PHE A 165 1.80 -9.68 -0.43
C PHE A 165 2.32 -8.26 -0.34
N LYS A 166 1.52 -7.35 -0.89
CA LYS A 166 1.82 -5.92 -0.89
C LYS A 166 0.64 -5.09 -0.44
N PHE A 167 0.89 -4.13 0.44
CA PHE A 167 -0.04 -3.08 0.80
C PHE A 167 0.54 -1.73 0.41
N GLN A 168 -0.27 -0.86 -0.20
CA GLN A 168 0.15 0.49 -0.56
C GLN A 168 -0.75 1.53 0.09
N SER A 169 -0.15 2.57 0.66
CA SER A 169 -0.83 3.63 1.38
C SER A 169 -0.24 4.99 1.03
N SER A 170 -1.12 5.98 0.88
CA SER A 170 -0.73 7.40 0.80
C SER A 170 -1.12 8.18 2.07
N SER A 171 -1.31 7.47 3.18
CA SER A 171 -1.77 8.04 4.45
C SER A 171 -0.70 8.92 5.08
N TRP A 172 -1.03 10.20 5.31
CA TRP A 172 -0.20 11.11 6.10
C TRP A 172 -0.08 10.69 7.57
N VAL A 173 -1.08 9.98 8.11
CA VAL A 173 -1.04 9.47 9.49
C VAL A 173 0.00 8.36 9.59
N MET A 174 -0.01 7.42 8.64
CA MET A 174 1.00 6.37 8.56
C MET A 174 2.39 6.96 8.31
N ALA A 175 2.50 7.96 7.43
CA ALA A 175 3.76 8.66 7.16
C ALA A 175 4.37 9.30 8.42
N SER A 176 3.55 9.83 9.34
CA SER A 176 4.06 10.47 10.56
C SER A 176 4.66 9.49 11.57
N VAL A 177 4.31 8.21 11.49
CA VAL A 177 4.78 7.16 12.43
C VAL A 177 5.74 6.17 11.80
N LEU A 178 6.24 6.43 10.57
CA LEU A 178 7.21 5.55 9.90
C LEU A 178 8.48 5.28 10.73
N HIS A 179 8.94 6.29 11.46
CA HIS A 179 10.09 6.18 12.35
C HIS A 179 9.84 5.23 13.54
N GLU A 180 8.59 5.10 13.98
CA GLU A 180 8.22 4.13 15.02
C GLU A 180 8.33 2.71 14.46
N TYR A 181 7.79 2.46 13.26
CA TYR A 181 7.92 1.16 12.61
C TYR A 181 9.37 0.76 12.32
N ASP A 182 10.21 1.71 11.89
CA ASP A 182 11.63 1.48 11.65
C ASP A 182 12.37 1.09 12.94
N ASN A 183 12.08 1.78 14.05
CA ASN A 183 12.65 1.48 15.36
C ASN A 183 12.19 0.10 15.87
N ASP A 184 10.89 -0.20 15.77
CA ASP A 184 10.31 -1.46 16.25
C ASP A 184 10.84 -2.66 15.46
N LEU A 185 10.95 -2.53 14.13
CA LEU A 185 11.52 -3.58 13.27
C LEU A 185 13.03 -3.73 13.48
N SER A 186 13.76 -2.63 13.69
CA SER A 186 15.20 -2.68 13.96
C SER A 186 15.54 -3.26 15.34
N ALA A 187 14.59 -3.23 16.28
CA ALA A 187 14.74 -3.86 17.59
C ALA A 187 14.55 -5.39 17.55
N VAL A 188 14.01 -5.93 16.45
CA VAL A 188 13.83 -7.36 16.23
C VAL A 188 14.98 -7.89 15.37
N ASP A 189 15.78 -8.80 15.92
CA ASP A 189 16.84 -9.48 15.16
C ASP A 189 16.24 -10.50 14.18
N GLY A 190 15.97 -10.06 12.95
CA GLY A 190 15.47 -10.89 11.84
C GLY A 190 13.97 -10.67 11.54
N PRO A 191 13.29 -11.65 10.91
CA PRO A 191 11.89 -11.50 10.55
C PRO A 191 11.02 -11.26 11.80
N ALA A 192 10.11 -10.29 11.70
CA ALA A 192 9.22 -9.90 12.77
C ALA A 192 7.79 -10.40 12.51
N LEU A 193 7.17 -10.97 13.53
CA LEU A 193 5.73 -11.19 13.55
C LEU A 193 5.04 -9.85 13.88
N ALA A 194 4.12 -9.42 13.02
CA ALA A 194 3.36 -8.20 13.18
C ALA A 194 1.89 -8.41 12.85
N GLU A 195 1.04 -7.46 13.26
CA GLU A 195 -0.35 -7.39 12.84
C GLU A 195 -0.56 -6.22 11.90
N LEU A 196 -1.23 -6.47 10.77
CA LEU A 196 -1.72 -5.43 9.87
C LEU A 196 -3.22 -5.24 10.10
N ALA A 197 -3.59 -4.09 10.67
CA ALA A 197 -4.94 -3.82 11.16
C ALA A 197 -5.59 -2.58 10.51
N LEU A 198 -6.92 -2.62 10.37
CA LEU A 198 -7.78 -1.47 10.07
C LEU A 198 -8.42 -0.98 11.36
N GLU A 199 -7.88 0.10 11.94
CA GLU A 199 -8.41 0.68 13.18
C GLU A 199 -9.45 1.76 12.89
N LEU A 200 -10.62 1.63 13.52
CA LEU A 200 -11.64 2.67 13.53
C LEU A 200 -11.18 3.85 14.37
N VAL A 201 -11.16 5.04 13.77
CA VAL A 201 -10.88 6.30 14.45
C VAL A 201 -12.14 7.14 14.43
N GLU A 202 -12.71 7.40 15.62
CA GLU A 202 -13.86 8.28 15.80
C GLU A 202 -13.49 9.49 16.63
N PHE A 203 -13.79 10.68 16.12
CA PHE A 203 -13.60 11.91 16.89
C PHE A 203 -14.56 13.00 16.45
N THR A 204 -14.91 13.87 17.39
CA THR A 204 -15.64 15.11 17.11
C THR A 204 -14.64 16.23 16.83
N ILE A 205 -14.80 16.93 15.71
CA ILE A 205 -13.96 18.07 15.37
C ILE A 205 -14.15 19.18 16.41
N LYS A 206 -13.10 19.50 17.18
CA LYS A 206 -13.17 20.49 18.27
C LYS A 206 -12.96 21.94 17.81
N LYS A 207 -12.36 22.16 16.63
CA LYS A 207 -11.94 23.49 16.14
C LYS A 207 -12.16 23.62 14.62
N GLY A 208 -12.32 24.86 14.14
CA GLY A 208 -12.45 25.18 12.71
C GLY A 208 -13.89 25.18 12.18
N LYS A 209 -14.03 25.32 10.85
CA LYS A 209 -15.32 25.46 10.15
C LYS A 209 -16.27 24.27 10.36
N ASN A 210 -15.72 23.08 10.60
CA ASN A 210 -16.48 21.84 10.78
C ASN A 210 -16.62 21.44 12.26
N LYS A 211 -16.48 22.40 13.20
CA LYS A 211 -16.61 22.12 14.64
C LYS A 211 -17.95 21.45 14.97
N GLY A 212 -17.91 20.39 15.77
CA GLY A 212 -19.09 19.62 16.18
C GLY A 212 -19.47 18.49 15.22
N LEU A 213 -18.80 18.37 14.07
CA LEU A 213 -18.98 17.23 13.17
C LEU A 213 -18.27 15.99 13.75
N ASN A 214 -19.00 14.88 13.79
CA ASN A 214 -18.41 13.57 14.08
C ASN A 214 -17.77 13.03 12.79
N VAL A 215 -16.51 12.62 12.92
CA VAL A 215 -15.74 12.00 11.84
C VAL A 215 -15.36 10.60 12.31
N SER A 216 -15.72 9.60 11.51
CA SER A 216 -15.26 8.22 11.67
C SER A 216 -14.56 7.78 10.37
N TYR A 217 -13.42 7.11 10.49
CA TYR A 217 -12.70 6.52 9.37
C TYR A 217 -11.78 5.39 9.85
N TYR A 218 -11.46 4.46 8.95
CA TYR A 218 -10.49 3.40 9.22
C TYR A 218 -9.09 3.85 8.79
N LYS A 219 -8.09 3.58 9.63
CA LYS A 219 -6.67 3.77 9.28
C LYS A 219 -5.94 2.41 9.30
N PRO A 220 -5.03 2.16 8.35
CA PRO A 220 -4.12 1.04 8.43
C PRO A 220 -3.08 1.29 9.53
N VAL A 221 -2.79 0.28 10.35
CA VAL A 221 -1.76 0.29 11.40
C VAL A 221 -0.98 -1.02 11.35
N ILE A 222 0.33 -0.93 11.58
CA ILE A 222 1.21 -2.08 11.76
C ILE A 222 1.62 -2.13 13.23
N ASN A 223 1.39 -3.26 13.89
CA ASN A 223 1.83 -3.50 15.26
C ASN A 223 2.88 -4.61 15.25
N VAL A 224 4.14 -4.28 15.49
CA VAL A 224 5.22 -5.27 15.61
C VAL A 224 5.10 -5.95 16.97
N LEU A 225 5.00 -7.29 16.98
CA LEU A 225 4.76 -8.05 18.20
C LEU A 225 6.05 -8.60 18.81
N LYS A 226 6.80 -9.40 18.04
CA LYS A 226 8.03 -10.08 18.47
C LYS A 226 8.80 -10.64 17.27
N SER A 227 9.97 -11.25 17.51
CA SER A 227 10.66 -12.04 16.49
C SER A 227 9.78 -13.21 16.03
N TYR A 228 9.72 -13.42 14.72
CA TYR A 228 9.00 -14.52 14.12
C TYR A 228 9.62 -15.87 14.50
N ASN A 229 10.94 -15.92 14.70
CA ASN A 229 11.63 -17.13 15.16
C ASN A 229 11.18 -17.55 16.55
N ASP A 230 10.99 -16.58 17.46
CA ASP A 230 10.47 -16.83 18.80
C ASP A 230 8.99 -17.25 18.75
N ALA A 231 8.22 -16.66 17.84
CA ALA A 231 6.81 -17.02 17.64
C ALA A 231 6.62 -18.49 17.22
N ILE A 232 7.43 -18.97 16.26
CA ILE A 232 7.39 -20.38 15.83
C ILE A 232 7.86 -21.32 16.95
N ALA A 233 8.81 -20.88 17.79
CA ALA A 233 9.30 -21.67 18.91
C ALA A 233 8.23 -21.86 20.00
N ASP A 234 7.40 -20.84 20.26
CA ASP A 234 6.32 -20.88 21.25
C ASP A 234 5.13 -21.78 20.84
N GLU A 235 4.91 -22.00 19.54
CA GLU A 235 3.82 -22.84 19.01
C GLU A 235 4.17 -24.34 18.91
N ARG A 236 5.41 -24.73 19.25
CA ARG A 236 5.90 -26.12 19.24
C ARG A 236 5.86 -26.77 20.61
#